data_AF-A0AAV4PTM7-F1
#
_entry.id   AF-A0AAV4PTM7-F1
#
_cell.length_a   1.000
_cell.length_b   1.000
_cell.length_c   1.000
_cell.angle_alpha   90.00
_cell.angle_beta   90.00
_cell.angle_gamma   90.00
#
_symmetry.space_group_name_H-M   'P 1'
#
loop_
_entity.id
_entity.type
_entity.pdbx_description
1 polymer ?
#
loop_
_entity_poly.entity_id
_entity_poly.type
_entity_poly.pdbx_seq_one_letter_code
_entity_poly.pdbx_strand_id
1 'polypeptide(L)'
;MGQCFSTSDEAVQIELDDKDVVNIPDINNYKYVFSDGVGMLSKELSDEIREALNKRLTNRIDETGPNYNPSAFQIRFKGCKGMVAENPQLGSRKLAIRPSMEKFPCDTSNLLEIVKISAPRGLFLNRPLISILEQLGVKINVFLKLQKDMVLDLTDSLIYEKKLGK
;
A
#
# COMPACT_ATOMS: atom_id res chain seq x y z
N MET A 1 -2.66 2.68 -21.82
CA MET A 1 -2.53 4.14 -21.60
C MET A 1 -2.62 4.58 -20.13
N GLY A 2 -3.46 3.99 -19.26
CA GLY A 2 -3.58 4.42 -17.85
C GLY A 2 -2.35 4.23 -16.94
N GLN A 3 -1.29 3.58 -17.42
CA GLN A 3 -0.02 3.40 -16.70
C GLN A 3 0.86 4.66 -16.77
N CYS A 4 0.84 5.40 -17.89
CA CYS A 4 1.76 6.52 -18.11
C CYS A 4 1.34 7.84 -17.43
N PHE A 5 0.14 7.89 -16.83
CA PHE A 5 -0.45 9.14 -16.30
C PHE A 5 -0.90 9.03 -14.83
N SER A 6 -0.49 8.00 -14.10
CA SER A 6 -0.73 7.99 -12.65
C SER A 6 0.29 8.91 -11.99
N THR A 7 -0.17 10.06 -11.49
CA THR A 7 0.60 10.90 -10.59
C THR A 7 0.82 10.15 -9.28
N SER A 8 2.04 9.65 -9.07
CA SER A 8 2.45 9.01 -7.82
C SER A 8 3.00 10.08 -6.89
N ASP A 9 2.23 10.48 -5.87
CA ASP A 9 2.69 11.44 -4.86
C ASP A 9 3.93 10.92 -4.07
N GLU A 10 4.15 9.60 -4.06
CA GLU A 10 5.26 8.94 -3.36
C GLU A 10 6.19 8.14 -4.28
N ALA A 11 6.66 8.75 -5.39
CA ALA A 11 7.66 8.12 -6.26
C ALA A 11 9.08 8.21 -5.68
N VAL A 12 9.48 7.20 -4.90
CA VAL A 12 10.90 6.87 -4.68
C VAL A 12 11.35 5.97 -5.83
N GLN A 13 12.52 6.27 -6.39
CA GLN A 13 13.14 5.48 -7.46
C GLN A 13 14.44 4.87 -6.94
N ILE A 14 14.60 3.56 -7.16
CA ILE A 14 15.81 2.81 -6.81
C ILE A 14 16.30 2.10 -8.06
N GLU A 15 17.60 2.18 -8.30
CA GLU A 15 18.24 1.46 -9.39
C GLU A 15 18.50 0.01 -8.97
N LEU A 16 18.05 -0.93 -9.81
CA LEU A 16 18.25 -2.35 -9.65
C LEU A 16 19.08 -2.90 -10.80
N ASP A 17 20.10 -3.68 -10.46
CA ASP A 17 20.82 -4.47 -11.46
C ASP A 17 20.01 -5.72 -11.82
N ASP A 18 20.24 -6.30 -13.00
CA ASP A 18 19.60 -7.56 -13.39
C ASP A 18 19.94 -8.72 -12.43
N LYS A 19 21.09 -8.64 -11.74
CA LYS A 19 21.47 -9.59 -10.69
C LYS A 19 20.57 -9.49 -9.46
N ASP A 20 19.93 -8.35 -9.20
CA ASP A 20 19.10 -8.12 -8.03
C ASP A 20 17.67 -8.61 -8.27
N VAL A 21 17.29 -8.88 -9.51
CA VAL A 21 15.94 -9.34 -9.87
C VAL A 21 15.93 -10.86 -9.97
N VAL A 22 14.96 -11.50 -9.33
CA VAL A 22 14.73 -12.95 -9.39
C VAL A 22 13.32 -13.22 -9.88
N ASN A 23 13.20 -14.08 -10.89
CA ASN A 23 11.91 -14.56 -11.35
C ASN A 23 11.49 -15.77 -10.52
N ILE A 24 10.34 -15.68 -9.84
CA ILE A 24 9.75 -16.78 -9.08
C ILE A 24 8.40 -17.19 -9.68
N PRO A 25 8.06 -18.49 -9.72
CA PRO A 25 6.82 -18.96 -10.32
C PRO A 25 5.62 -18.55 -9.46
N ASP A 26 4.48 -18.25 -10.07
CA ASP A 26 3.24 -17.97 -9.33
C ASP A 26 2.81 -19.15 -8.43
N ILE A 27 2.34 -18.83 -7.23
CA ILE A 27 1.69 -19.79 -6.34
C ILE A 27 0.28 -19.98 -6.85
N ASN A 28 0.01 -21.14 -7.42
CA ASN A 28 -1.28 -21.49 -7.96
C ASN A 28 -1.73 -22.89 -7.50
N ASN A 29 -3.02 -23.11 -7.61
CA ASN A 29 -3.60 -24.44 -7.74
C ASN A 29 -4.14 -24.54 -9.18
N TYR A 30 -4.47 -25.75 -9.66
CA TYR A 30 -4.95 -26.02 -11.03
C TYR A 30 -6.05 -25.06 -11.54
N LYS A 31 -6.81 -24.41 -10.64
CA LYS A 31 -7.91 -23.50 -10.95
C LYS A 31 -7.65 -22.01 -10.65
N TYR A 32 -6.76 -21.68 -9.72
CA TYR A 32 -6.62 -20.31 -9.21
C TYR A 32 -5.18 -19.95 -8.92
N VAL A 33 -4.80 -18.70 -9.23
CA VAL A 33 -3.52 -18.11 -8.88
C VAL A 33 -3.68 -17.31 -7.59
N PHE A 34 -2.99 -17.72 -6.52
CA PHE A 34 -3.07 -17.07 -5.21
C PHE A 34 -2.13 -15.88 -5.06
N SER A 35 -1.04 -15.86 -5.85
CA SER A 35 -0.04 -14.78 -5.83
C SER A 35 -0.17 -13.78 -6.97
N ASP A 36 -1.37 -13.65 -7.56
CA ASP A 36 -1.59 -12.79 -8.72
C ASP A 36 -1.20 -11.34 -8.40
N GLY A 37 -0.15 -10.86 -9.06
CA GLY A 37 0.34 -9.51 -8.90
C GLY A 37 1.10 -9.26 -7.58
N VAL A 38 1.55 -10.30 -6.87
CA VAL A 38 2.27 -10.16 -5.58
C VAL A 38 3.65 -10.81 -5.62
N GLY A 39 4.70 -9.97 -5.64
CA GLY A 39 6.10 -10.38 -5.51
C GLY A 39 6.64 -10.25 -4.09
N MET A 40 7.95 -10.37 -3.95
CA MET A 40 8.65 -10.22 -2.66
C MET A 40 9.86 -9.31 -2.81
N LEU A 41 10.29 -8.71 -1.70
CA LEU A 41 11.56 -7.99 -1.62
C LEU A 41 12.35 -8.48 -0.41
N SER A 42 13.67 -8.38 -0.48
CA SER A 42 14.51 -8.66 0.69
C SER A 42 14.46 -7.53 1.69
N LYS A 43 14.86 -7.83 2.92
CA LYS A 43 14.92 -6.84 3.99
C LYS A 43 15.88 -5.70 3.66
N GLU A 44 17.04 -6.00 3.09
CA GLU A 44 18.02 -4.99 2.67
C GLU A 44 17.43 -3.98 1.68
N LEU A 45 16.72 -4.46 0.66
CA LEU A 45 16.06 -3.59 -0.32
C LEU A 45 14.89 -2.81 0.32
N SER A 46 14.19 -3.42 1.28
CA SER A 46 13.12 -2.74 2.02
C SER A 46 13.64 -1.59 2.87
N ASP A 47 14.79 -1.78 3.52
CA ASP A 47 15.42 -0.77 4.35
C ASP A 47 15.93 0.40 3.49
N GLU A 48 16.50 0.12 2.32
CA GLU A 48 16.87 1.14 1.33
C GLU A 48 15.66 1.99 0.88
N ILE A 49 14.52 1.34 0.59
CA ILE A 49 13.26 2.03 0.28
C ILE A 49 12.83 2.91 1.45
N ARG A 50 12.86 2.41 2.68
CA ARG A 50 12.49 3.17 3.89
C ARG A 50 13.39 4.38 4.09
N GLU A 51 14.70 4.23 3.93
CA GLU A 51 15.64 5.34 4.04
C GLU A 51 15.38 6.42 2.99
N ALA A 52 15.15 6.02 1.74
CA ALA A 52 14.85 6.93 0.65
C ALA A 52 13.49 7.65 0.85
N LEU A 53 12.48 6.95 1.38
CA LEU A 53 11.20 7.53 1.78
C LEU A 53 11.39 8.54 2.93
N ASN A 54 12.13 8.17 3.97
CA ASN A 54 12.38 9.02 5.13
C ASN A 54 13.10 10.32 4.76
N LYS A 55 14.11 10.26 3.88
CA LYS A 55 14.81 11.44 3.34
C LYS A 55 13.88 12.38 2.57
N ARG A 56 12.85 11.83 1.91
CA ARG A 56 11.85 12.62 1.17
C ARG A 56 10.80 13.24 2.10
N LEU A 57 10.43 12.52 3.17
CA LEU A 57 9.40 12.92 4.14
C LEU A 57 9.91 13.89 5.21
N THR A 58 11.21 13.87 5.58
CA THR A 58 11.80 14.85 6.51
C THR A 58 11.71 16.29 6.01
N ASN A 59 11.49 16.50 4.71
CA ASN A 59 11.21 17.81 4.12
C ASN A 59 9.75 18.28 4.29
N ARG A 60 8.87 17.49 4.95
CA ARG A 60 7.42 17.73 5.01
C ARG A 60 6.79 17.56 6.41
N ILE A 61 7.40 18.08 7.49
CA ILE A 61 6.80 18.36 8.83
C ILE A 61 7.38 17.50 9.99
N ASP A 62 7.84 18.23 11.00
CA ASP A 62 7.99 18.01 12.45
C ASP A 62 8.60 16.71 13.02
N GLU A 63 9.29 16.92 14.14
CA GLU A 63 10.13 16.02 14.95
C GLU A 63 9.40 14.80 15.57
N THR A 64 8.24 14.44 15.02
CA THR A 64 7.39 13.31 15.38
C THR A 64 7.03 12.46 14.16
N GLY A 65 7.96 12.33 13.21
CA GLY A 65 7.78 11.48 12.03
C GLY A 65 7.30 10.07 12.43
N PRO A 66 6.33 9.50 11.71
CA PRO A 66 5.71 8.25 12.12
C PRO A 66 6.80 7.17 12.15
N ASN A 67 7.00 6.55 13.31
CA ASN A 67 7.82 5.35 13.52
C ASN A 67 7.17 4.12 12.84
N TYR A 68 6.61 4.32 11.65
CA TYR A 68 5.87 3.36 10.89
C TYR A 68 6.78 2.78 9.82
N ASN A 69 7.07 1.50 9.95
CA ASN A 69 7.92 0.76 9.03
C ASN A 69 7.02 0.00 8.03
N PRO A 70 6.83 0.49 6.78
CA PRO A 70 6.04 -0.21 5.78
C PRO A 70 6.69 -1.54 5.44
N SER A 71 5.90 -2.61 5.37
CA SER A 71 6.34 -3.96 4.99
C SER A 71 5.87 -4.37 3.60
N ALA A 72 5.00 -3.59 2.97
CA ALA A 72 4.54 -3.84 1.60
C ALA A 72 4.48 -2.55 0.78
N PHE A 73 4.77 -2.69 -0.52
CA PHE A 73 4.93 -1.59 -1.44
C PHE A 73 4.22 -1.88 -2.75
N GLN A 74 3.54 -0.87 -3.29
CA GLN A 74 3.02 -0.91 -4.65
C GLN A 74 4.14 -0.46 -5.59
N ILE A 75 4.46 -1.27 -6.60
CA ILE A 75 5.63 -1.01 -7.46
C ILE A 75 5.29 -0.97 -8.94
N ARG A 76 6.20 -0.33 -9.68
CA ARG A 76 6.34 -0.43 -11.13
C ARG A 76 7.80 -0.66 -11.48
N PHE A 77 8.07 -1.66 -12.30
CA PHE A 77 9.42 -2.03 -12.70
C PHE A 77 9.38 -2.78 -14.02
N LYS A 78 10.13 -2.38 -15.05
CA LYS A 78 10.24 -3.12 -16.34
C LYS A 78 8.90 -3.66 -16.90
N GLY A 79 7.86 -2.84 -16.91
CA GLY A 79 6.52 -3.27 -17.38
C GLY A 79 5.75 -4.22 -16.46
N CYS A 80 6.35 -4.60 -15.33
CA CYS A 80 5.68 -5.25 -14.21
C CYS A 80 4.95 -4.23 -13.34
N LYS A 81 3.76 -4.61 -12.89
CA LYS A 81 2.95 -3.87 -11.91
C LYS A 81 2.40 -4.84 -10.88
N GLY A 82 2.51 -4.47 -9.62
CA GLY A 82 1.93 -5.26 -8.54
C GLY A 82 2.26 -4.71 -7.16
N MET A 83 2.09 -5.58 -6.19
CA MET A 83 2.54 -5.39 -4.82
C MET A 83 3.79 -6.24 -4.57
N VAL A 84 4.66 -5.78 -3.68
CA VAL A 84 5.76 -6.57 -3.14
C VAL A 84 5.75 -6.45 -1.63
N ALA A 85 6.01 -7.56 -0.94
CA ALA A 85 6.10 -7.61 0.51
C ALA A 85 7.49 -8.04 0.97
N GLU A 86 7.94 -7.50 2.10
CA GLU A 86 9.21 -7.89 2.72
C GLU A 86 9.19 -9.39 3.08
N ASN A 87 10.19 -10.10 2.60
CA ASN A 87 10.48 -11.47 2.99
C ASN A 87 11.93 -11.55 3.52
N PRO A 88 12.12 -11.65 4.85
CA PRO A 88 13.45 -11.78 5.46
C PRO A 88 14.23 -13.02 5.00
N GLN A 89 13.54 -14.04 4.46
CA GLN A 89 14.16 -15.28 3.98
C GLN A 89 14.75 -15.16 2.57
N LEU A 90 14.52 -14.04 1.86
CA LEU A 90 15.03 -13.84 0.50
C LEU A 90 16.55 -13.58 0.47
N GLY A 91 17.15 -13.30 1.64
CA GLY A 91 18.58 -13.10 1.80
C GLY A 91 19.02 -11.68 1.41
N SER A 92 19.98 -11.59 0.47
CA SER A 92 20.61 -10.34 0.03
C SER A 92 19.63 -9.40 -0.69
N ARG A 93 20.08 -8.19 -1.04
CA ARG A 93 19.38 -7.19 -1.88
C ARG A 93 18.76 -7.82 -3.14
N LYS A 94 17.46 -8.16 -3.07
CA LYS A 94 16.74 -8.89 -4.13
C LYS A 94 15.30 -8.42 -4.26
N LEU A 95 14.83 -8.36 -5.49
CA LEU A 95 13.44 -8.18 -5.88
C LEU A 95 12.96 -9.46 -6.57
N ALA A 96 12.02 -10.17 -5.95
CA ALA A 96 11.42 -11.36 -6.55
C ALA A 96 10.11 -11.01 -7.26
N ILE A 97 10.11 -11.09 -8.59
CA ILE A 97 8.95 -10.82 -9.44
C ILE A 97 8.31 -12.12 -9.95
N ARG A 98 7.02 -12.05 -10.26
CA ARG A 98 6.22 -13.18 -10.76
C ARG A 98 5.71 -12.92 -12.17
N PRO A 99 5.46 -13.97 -12.98
CA PRO A 99 4.87 -13.83 -14.31
C PRO A 99 3.56 -13.05 -14.32
N SER A 100 2.68 -13.27 -13.33
CA SER A 100 1.41 -12.54 -13.20
C SER A 100 1.56 -11.00 -13.07
N MET A 101 2.72 -10.52 -12.62
CA MET A 101 3.00 -9.09 -12.48
C MET A 101 3.34 -8.42 -13.81
N GLU A 102 3.88 -9.16 -14.78
CA GLU A 102 4.29 -8.64 -16.08
C GLU A 102 3.04 -8.27 -16.91
N LYS A 103 2.89 -6.99 -17.25
CA LYS A 103 1.75 -6.52 -18.05
C LYS A 103 2.14 -6.25 -19.50
N PHE A 104 3.41 -5.95 -19.73
CA PHE A 104 4.01 -5.79 -21.05
C PHE A 104 5.53 -5.98 -20.93
N PRO A 105 6.19 -6.54 -21.96
CA PRO A 105 7.63 -6.68 -21.96
C PRO A 105 8.29 -5.29 -22.06
N CYS A 106 9.31 -5.04 -21.24
CA CYS A 106 10.03 -3.77 -21.24
C CYS A 106 11.44 -3.95 -20.68
N ASP A 107 12.45 -3.82 -21.54
CA ASP A 107 13.86 -4.05 -21.19
C ASP A 107 14.65 -2.76 -20.94
N THR A 108 14.01 -1.59 -21.07
CA THR A 108 14.72 -0.32 -21.21
C THR A 108 14.98 0.41 -19.89
N SER A 109 14.28 0.06 -18.79
CA SER A 109 14.38 0.78 -17.52
C SER A 109 14.76 -0.15 -16.36
N ASN A 110 15.87 0.17 -15.68
CA ASN A 110 16.33 -0.53 -14.47
C ASN A 110 15.84 0.15 -13.18
N LEU A 111 14.92 1.10 -13.29
CA LEU A 111 14.41 1.86 -12.16
C LEU A 111 13.18 1.17 -11.56
N LEU A 112 13.29 0.76 -10.30
CA LEU A 112 12.18 0.36 -9.45
C LEU A 112 11.49 1.61 -8.93
N GLU A 113 10.25 1.82 -9.34
CA GLU A 113 9.42 2.91 -8.84
C GLU A 113 8.48 2.40 -7.75
N ILE A 114 8.60 2.98 -6.56
CA ILE A 114 7.62 2.80 -5.50
C ILE A 114 6.49 3.79 -5.77
N VAL A 115 5.26 3.30 -5.89
CA VAL A 115 4.07 4.13 -6.16
C VAL A 115 3.37 4.52 -4.86
N LYS A 116 3.31 3.58 -3.92
CA LYS A 116 2.57 3.72 -2.67
C LYS A 116 3.12 2.75 -1.63
N ILE A 117 3.12 3.17 -0.37
CA ILE A 117 3.49 2.34 0.77
C ILE A 117 2.25 1.77 1.48
N SER A 118 2.40 0.60 2.11
CA SER A 118 1.43 0.12 3.09
C SER A 118 1.29 1.17 4.19
N ALA A 119 0.07 1.50 4.61
CA ALA A 119 -0.17 2.39 5.75
C ALA A 119 -1.58 2.11 6.30
N PRO A 120 -1.81 2.27 7.61
CA PRO A 120 -3.16 2.24 8.15
C PRO A 120 -3.99 3.35 7.51
N ARG A 121 -5.22 3.03 7.13
CA ARG A 121 -6.17 3.99 6.56
C ARG A 121 -7.46 3.93 7.37
N GLY A 122 -8.03 5.09 7.69
CA GLY A 122 -9.36 5.15 8.27
C GLY A 122 -10.36 4.50 7.31
N LEU A 123 -11.14 3.55 7.83
CA LEU A 123 -12.24 2.92 7.09
C LEU A 123 -13.55 3.53 7.54
N PHE A 124 -14.38 3.92 6.59
CA PHE A 124 -15.72 4.41 6.84
C PHE A 124 -16.75 3.51 6.15
N LEU A 125 -17.88 3.28 6.82
CA LEU A 125 -18.99 2.56 6.22
C LEU A 125 -19.62 3.43 5.13
N ASN A 126 -19.50 2.99 3.88
CA ASN A 126 -20.18 3.59 2.75
C ASN A 126 -21.50 2.86 2.46
N ARG A 127 -22.39 3.50 1.70
CA ARG A 127 -23.70 2.93 1.36
C ARG A 127 -23.61 1.54 0.72
N PRO A 128 -22.71 1.28 -0.26
CA PRO A 128 -22.56 -0.07 -0.82
C PRO A 128 -22.19 -1.15 0.21
N LEU A 129 -21.25 -0.87 1.12
CA LEU A 129 -20.86 -1.80 2.18
C LEU A 129 -22.02 -2.09 3.13
N ILE A 130 -22.79 -1.07 3.49
CA ILE A 130 -23.99 -1.22 4.34
C ILE A 130 -25.00 -2.15 3.66
N SER A 131 -25.28 -1.93 2.37
CA SER A 131 -26.22 -2.78 1.61
C SER A 131 -25.77 -4.23 1.55
N ILE A 132 -24.46 -4.50 1.36
CA ILE A 132 -23.93 -5.86 1.37
C ILE A 132 -24.12 -6.50 2.75
N LEU A 133 -23.77 -5.79 3.82
CA LEU A 133 -23.89 -6.31 5.19
C LEU A 133 -25.36 -6.56 5.58
N GLU A 134 -26.28 -5.70 5.14
CA GLU A 134 -27.72 -5.91 5.33
C GLU A 134 -28.21 -7.18 4.63
N GLN A 135 -27.79 -7.42 3.37
CA GLN A 135 -28.10 -8.66 2.64
C GLN A 135 -27.51 -9.90 3.31
N LEU A 136 -26.37 -9.77 3.99
CA LEU A 136 -25.76 -10.84 4.79
C LEU A 136 -26.42 -11.02 6.17
N GLY A 137 -27.45 -10.24 6.51
CA GLY A 137 -28.28 -10.41 7.70
C GLY A 137 -27.99 -9.44 8.85
N VAL A 138 -27.13 -8.44 8.65
CA VAL A 138 -26.92 -7.38 9.67
C VAL A 138 -28.15 -6.48 9.72
N LYS A 139 -28.79 -6.40 10.90
CA LYS A 139 -30.00 -5.58 11.08
C LYS A 139 -29.70 -4.10 10.93
N ILE A 140 -30.59 -3.38 10.24
CA ILE A 140 -30.51 -1.92 10.01
C ILE A 140 -30.28 -1.11 11.29
N ASN A 141 -30.86 -1.55 12.42
CA ASN A 141 -30.73 -0.88 13.72
C ASN A 141 -29.27 -0.76 14.19
N VAL A 142 -28.39 -1.67 13.79
CA VAL A 142 -26.95 -1.59 14.11
C VAL A 142 -26.31 -0.40 13.40
N PHE A 143 -26.61 -0.21 12.11
CA PHE A 143 -26.08 0.92 11.34
C PHE A 143 -26.64 2.25 11.84
N LEU A 144 -27.94 2.31 12.18
CA LEU A 144 -28.55 3.51 12.76
C LEU A 144 -27.91 3.88 14.10
N LYS A 145 -27.60 2.88 14.95
CA LYS A 145 -26.89 3.11 16.20
C LYS A 145 -25.49 3.68 15.95
N LEU A 146 -24.70 3.05 15.07
CA LEU A 146 -23.36 3.53 14.72
C LEU A 146 -23.37 4.96 14.14
N GLN A 147 -24.36 5.27 13.31
CA GLN A 147 -24.53 6.63 12.79
C GLN A 147 -24.86 7.63 13.91
N LYS A 148 -25.73 7.25 14.84
CA LYS A 148 -26.08 8.09 15.99
C LYS A 148 -24.87 8.34 16.89
N ASP A 149 -24.10 7.30 17.20
CA ASP A 149 -22.90 7.39 18.04
C ASP A 149 -21.87 8.31 17.38
N MET A 150 -21.62 8.18 16.07
CA MET A 150 -20.73 9.08 15.33
C MET A 150 -21.20 10.55 15.37
N VAL A 151 -22.51 10.81 15.22
CA VAL A 151 -23.05 12.17 15.29
C VAL A 151 -22.84 12.75 16.69
N LEU A 152 -23.05 11.96 17.74
CA LEU A 152 -22.82 12.39 19.13
C LEU A 152 -21.34 12.73 19.37
N ASP A 153 -20.42 11.85 18.97
CA ASP A 153 -18.97 12.10 19.10
C ASP A 153 -18.52 13.37 18.38
N LEU A 154 -19.08 13.63 17.19
CA LEU A 154 -18.82 14.86 16.42
C LEU A 154 -19.39 16.10 17.14
N THR A 155 -20.61 16.02 17.68
CA THR A 155 -21.20 17.14 18.43
C THR A 155 -20.42 17.45 19.69
N ASP A 156 -19.95 16.44 20.42
CA ASP A 156 -19.14 16.63 21.61
C ASP A 156 -17.82 17.29 21.25
N SER A 157 -17.12 16.79 20.23
CA SER A 157 -15.85 17.38 19.76
C SER A 157 -15.99 18.86 19.40
N LEU A 158 -17.08 19.23 18.70
CA LEU A 158 -17.36 20.63 18.32
C LEU A 158 -17.68 21.53 19.53
N ILE A 159 -18.32 20.99 20.58
CA ILE A 159 -18.61 21.72 21.82
C ILE A 159 -17.33 21.94 22.63
N TYR A 160 -16.42 20.96 22.66
CA TYR A 160 -15.16 21.05 23.39
C TYR A 160 -14.12 21.95 22.72
N GLU A 161 -13.98 21.96 21.39
CA GLU A 161 -13.12 22.93 20.69
C GLU A 161 -13.53 24.37 21.00
N LYS A 162 -14.84 24.63 21.11
CA LYS A 162 -15.37 25.96 21.43
C LYS A 162 -15.01 26.45 22.84
N LYS A 163 -14.60 25.56 23.76
CA LYS A 163 -14.15 25.92 25.11
C LYS A 163 -12.65 26.28 25.19
N LEU A 164 -11.83 25.82 24.25
CA LEU A 164 -10.37 26.04 24.23
C LEU A 164 -9.96 27.32 23.48
N GLY A 165 -10.89 27.97 22.78
CA GLY A 165 -10.67 29.23 22.04
C GLY A 165 -10.92 30.52 22.85
N LYS A 166 -10.62 30.55 24.15
CA LYS A 166 -10.67 31.77 24.98
C LYS A 166 -9.33 32.09 25.61
#